data_AF-A0A921L9X4-F1
#
_entry.id   AF-A0A921L9X4-F1
#
_cell.length_a   1.000
_cell.length_b   1.000
_cell.length_c   1.000
_cell.angle_alpha   90.00
_cell.angle_beta   90.00
_cell.angle_gamma   90.00
#
_symmetry.space_group_name_H-M   'P 1'
#
loop_
_entity.id
_entity.type
_entity.pdbx_description
1 polymer ?
#
loop_
_entity_poly.entity_id
_entity_poly.type
_entity_poly.pdbx_seq_one_letter_code
_entity_poly.pdbx_strand_id
1 'polypeptide(L)'
;MKINKNKTYTVTQIADIAGVSKASVSRWLSDRHVSPDHTKGKAKYFNATYVEQYLKAHKSPRNKVSEIPSTTELLQEQVRQLTEENKRLIARIEKQDQQIKEKDQQIANWTSQSAIISKLANDSHNVAQKLLESSNSSVDSDNEEPSSVEEVNNQSNENVKKSSNSWFNRLFKRK
;
A
#
# COMPACT_ATOMS: atom_id res chain seq x y z
N MET A 1 34.35 32.68 -9.18
CA MET A 1 35.05 33.85 -8.60
C MET A 1 36.51 33.82 -9.06
N LYS A 2 37.04 34.88 -9.68
CA LYS A 2 38.44 34.90 -10.18
C LYS A 2 39.36 35.38 -9.05
N ILE A 3 40.39 34.59 -8.70
CA ILE A 3 41.43 34.99 -7.74
C ILE A 3 42.37 35.97 -8.44
N ASN A 4 42.61 37.13 -7.83
CA ASN A 4 43.55 38.11 -8.34
C ASN A 4 44.92 37.87 -7.70
N LYS A 5 45.91 37.50 -8.53
CA LYS A 5 47.25 37.11 -8.09
C LYS A 5 48.03 38.22 -7.36
N ASN A 6 47.68 39.48 -7.61
CA ASN A 6 48.36 40.63 -7.01
C ASN A 6 47.67 41.11 -5.72
N LYS A 7 46.64 40.41 -5.25
CA LYS A 7 45.87 40.79 -4.06
C LYS A 7 46.18 39.86 -2.89
N THR A 8 46.15 40.42 -1.69
CA THR A 8 46.17 39.66 -0.44
C THR A 8 44.78 39.49 0.14
N TYR A 9 44.58 38.37 0.82
CA TYR A 9 43.30 37.92 1.34
C TYR A 9 43.39 37.67 2.84
N THR A 10 42.33 37.97 3.58
CA THR A 10 42.22 37.57 4.99
C THR A 10 41.80 36.11 5.09
N VAL A 11 42.00 35.48 6.26
CA VAL A 11 41.52 34.11 6.52
C VAL A 11 40.02 33.97 6.23
N THR A 12 39.23 34.98 6.57
CA THR A 12 37.78 35.01 6.27
C THR A 12 37.54 35.00 4.76
N GLN A 13 38.23 35.86 4.00
CA GLN A 13 38.07 35.90 2.55
C GLN A 13 38.51 34.59 1.87
N ILE A 14 39.56 33.94 2.38
CA ILE A 14 39.98 32.62 1.89
C ILE A 14 38.89 31.58 2.17
N ALA A 15 38.29 31.62 3.37
CA ALA A 15 37.20 30.73 3.76
C ALA A 15 35.95 30.93 2.89
N ASP A 16 35.57 32.19 2.62
CA ASP A 16 34.47 32.54 1.74
C ASP A 16 34.72 32.07 0.29
N ILE A 17 35.95 32.23 -0.22
CA ILE A 17 36.33 31.77 -1.56
C ILE A 17 36.31 30.23 -1.65
N ALA A 18 36.72 29.55 -0.59
CA ALA A 18 36.82 28.09 -0.56
C ALA A 18 35.54 27.37 -0.10
N GLY A 19 34.53 28.11 0.37
CA GLY A 19 33.27 27.52 0.85
C GLY A 19 33.41 26.69 2.14
N VAL A 20 34.33 27.09 3.03
CA VAL A 20 34.68 26.35 4.25
C VAL A 20 34.63 27.27 5.47
N SER A 21 34.74 26.70 6.68
CA SER A 21 34.81 27.51 7.89
C SER A 21 36.15 28.27 8.01
N LYS A 22 36.11 29.46 8.62
CA LYS A 22 37.32 30.23 8.98
C LYS A 22 38.30 29.41 9.82
N ALA A 23 37.80 28.55 10.71
CA ALA A 23 38.62 27.69 11.55
C ALA A 23 39.40 26.67 10.73
N SER A 24 38.78 26.09 9.69
CA SER A 24 39.42 25.14 8.77
C SER A 24 40.61 25.78 8.03
N VAL A 25 40.43 27.00 7.52
CA VAL A 25 41.51 27.73 6.86
C VAL A 25 42.60 28.13 7.85
N SER A 26 42.22 28.62 9.04
CA SER A 26 43.19 28.99 10.08
C SER A 26 44.05 27.81 10.49
N ARG A 27 43.44 26.64 10.72
CA ARG A 27 44.14 25.41 11.08
C ARG A 27 45.10 24.98 9.97
N TRP A 28 44.66 24.99 8.72
CA TRP A 28 45.51 24.62 7.59
C TRP A 28 46.73 25.55 7.42
N LEU A 29 46.55 26.86 7.63
CA LEU A 29 47.67 27.82 7.60
C LEU A 29 48.65 27.55 8.75
N SER A 30 48.13 27.25 9.94
CA SER A 30 48.95 26.90 11.11
C SER A 30 49.71 25.59 10.93
N ASP A 31 49.07 24.52 10.46
CA ASP A 31 49.68 23.21 10.24
C ASP A 31 50.86 23.28 9.25
N ARG A 32 50.77 24.21 8.28
CA ARG A 32 51.81 24.48 7.28
C ARG A 32 52.80 25.57 7.67
N HIS A 33 52.71 26.09 8.89
CA HIS A 33 53.58 27.15 9.40
C HIS A 33 53.59 28.40 8.49
N VAL A 34 52.45 28.74 7.89
CA VAL A 34 52.32 29.89 7.00
C VAL A 34 52.16 31.16 7.82
N SER A 35 53.16 32.03 7.75
CA SER A 35 53.11 33.37 8.32
C SER A 35 52.34 34.35 7.41
N PRO A 36 51.63 35.34 7.97
CA PRO A 36 50.99 36.38 7.17
C PRO A 36 52.03 37.21 6.40
N ASP A 37 51.73 37.56 5.15
CA ASP A 37 52.57 38.45 4.34
C ASP A 37 52.62 39.86 4.92
N HIS A 38 51.48 40.33 5.46
CA HIS A 38 51.42 41.54 6.25
C HIS A 38 50.24 41.53 7.21
N THR A 39 50.31 42.44 8.19
CA THR A 39 49.25 42.68 9.16
C THR A 39 48.79 44.12 9.10
N LYS A 40 47.48 44.34 9.00
CA LYS A 40 46.88 45.68 9.12
C LYS A 40 45.98 45.67 10.36
N GLY A 41 46.46 46.29 11.44
CA GLY A 41 45.82 46.18 12.76
C GLY A 41 45.78 44.72 13.23
N LYS A 42 44.59 44.23 13.60
CA LYS A 42 44.38 42.83 14.02
C LYS A 42 44.20 41.84 12.85
N ALA A 43 44.07 42.34 11.62
CA ALA A 43 43.83 41.51 10.45
C ALA A 43 45.15 41.00 9.84
N LYS A 44 45.22 39.69 9.64
CA LYS A 44 46.32 38.98 8.96
C LYS A 44 45.96 38.78 7.50
N TYR A 45 46.89 39.15 6.61
CA TYR A 45 46.72 39.06 5.17
C TYR A 45 47.71 38.07 4.56
N PHE A 46 47.21 37.28 3.62
CA PHE A 46 47.93 36.20 2.96
C PHE A 46 47.87 36.40 1.44
N ASN A 47 48.96 36.11 0.76
CA ASN A 47 49.08 36.18 -0.70
C ASN A 47 48.05 35.26 -1.38
N ALA A 48 47.59 35.66 -2.57
CA ALA A 48 46.73 34.86 -3.44
C ALA A 48 47.25 33.41 -3.64
N THR A 49 48.56 33.22 -3.61
CA THR A 49 49.21 31.90 -3.73
C THR A 49 48.72 30.92 -2.67
N TYR A 50 48.47 31.37 -1.43
CA TYR A 50 47.96 30.50 -0.37
C TYR A 50 46.50 30.11 -0.59
N VAL A 51 45.71 30.97 -1.24
CA VAL A 51 44.33 30.62 -1.65
C VAL A 51 44.37 29.49 -2.68
N GLU A 52 45.24 29.61 -3.69
CA GLU A 52 45.40 28.55 -4.70
C GLU A 52 45.92 27.24 -4.10
N GLN A 53 46.90 27.31 -3.19
CA GLN A 53 47.42 26.14 -2.50
C GLN A 53 46.35 25.48 -1.61
N TYR A 54 45.55 26.27 -0.89
CA TYR A 54 44.43 25.76 -0.11
C TYR A 54 43.43 25.04 -1.01
N LEU A 55 43.02 25.68 -2.10
CA LEU A 55 42.10 25.09 -3.08
C LEU A 55 42.69 23.87 -3.77
N LYS A 56 43.99 23.78 -4.00
CA LYS A 56 44.64 22.58 -4.56
C LYS A 56 44.73 21.45 -3.54
N ALA A 57 45.03 21.76 -2.28
CA ALA A 57 45.13 20.77 -1.19
C ALA A 57 43.75 20.20 -0.80
N HIS A 58 42.69 20.99 -0.96
CA HIS A 58 41.30 20.62 -0.67
C HIS A 58 40.45 20.44 -1.93
N LYS A 59 41.06 20.53 -3.12
CA LYS A 59 40.52 19.87 -4.30
C LYS A 59 40.61 18.40 -3.94
N SER A 60 39.48 17.84 -3.53
CA SER A 60 39.32 16.41 -3.43
C SER A 60 40.00 15.81 -4.67
N PRO A 61 40.85 14.77 -4.53
CA PRO A 61 41.19 14.00 -5.70
C PRO A 61 39.87 13.74 -6.41
N ARG A 62 39.85 13.71 -7.75
CA ARG A 62 38.82 12.92 -8.42
C ARG A 62 39.09 11.46 -8.05
N ASN A 63 38.98 11.13 -6.77
CA ASN A 63 38.70 9.82 -6.26
C ASN A 63 37.43 9.46 -7.00
N LYS A 64 37.58 8.44 -7.83
CA LYS A 64 36.50 7.63 -8.38
C LYS A 64 35.25 7.88 -7.54
N VAL A 65 34.34 8.67 -8.09
CA VAL A 65 33.03 8.84 -7.51
C VAL A 65 32.51 7.40 -7.51
N SER A 66 32.57 6.72 -6.37
CA SER A 66 31.54 5.76 -6.05
C SER A 66 30.27 6.58 -6.28
N GLU A 67 29.56 6.27 -7.36
CA GLU A 67 28.32 6.91 -7.78
C GLU A 67 27.34 6.80 -6.60
N ILE A 68 27.47 7.71 -5.65
CA ILE A 68 26.44 7.98 -4.68
C ILE A 68 25.52 8.89 -5.49
N PRO A 69 24.39 8.37 -6.00
CA PRO A 69 23.49 9.16 -6.81
C PRO A 69 23.13 10.42 -6.05
N SER A 70 23.16 11.55 -6.76
CA SER A 70 22.73 12.83 -6.20
C SER A 70 21.34 12.67 -5.59
N THR A 71 21.01 13.39 -4.52
CA THR A 71 19.66 13.36 -3.91
C THR A 71 18.56 13.56 -4.96
N THR A 72 18.84 14.35 -6.00
CA THR A 72 17.94 14.56 -7.14
C THR A 72 17.76 13.32 -8.03
N GLU A 73 18.81 12.53 -8.23
CA GLU A 73 18.77 11.28 -9.01
C GLU A 73 18.05 10.18 -8.23
N LEU A 74 18.28 10.08 -6.92
CA LEU A 74 17.51 9.19 -6.04
C LEU A 74 16.02 9.53 -6.04
N LEU A 75 15.68 10.82 -5.94
CA LEU A 75 14.30 11.29 -6.01
C LEU A 75 13.66 10.99 -7.36
N GLN A 76 14.37 11.18 -8.47
CA GLN A 76 13.86 10.84 -9.80
C GLN A 76 13.59 9.35 -9.95
N GLU A 77 14.50 8.50 -9.49
CA GLU A 77 14.30 7.05 -9.55
C GLU A 77 13.15 6.60 -8.65
N GLN A 78 13.00 7.20 -7.46
CA GLN A 78 11.87 6.92 -6.58
C GLN A 78 10.53 7.34 -7.20
N VAL A 79 10.48 8.51 -7.86
CA VAL A 79 9.28 8.95 -8.61
C VAL A 79 8.99 7.99 -9.77
N ARG A 80 10.01 7.53 -10.48
CA ARG A 80 9.86 6.54 -11.56
C ARG A 80 9.29 5.22 -11.06
N GLN A 81 9.78 4.73 -9.92
CA GLN A 81 9.29 3.48 -9.31
C GLN A 81 7.84 3.63 -8.83
N LEU A 82 7.52 4.73 -8.14
CA LEU A 82 6.16 5.01 -7.66
C LEU A 82 5.16 5.21 -8.80
N THR A 83 5.58 5.81 -9.92
CA THR A 83 4.71 5.95 -11.09
C THR A 83 4.46 4.62 -11.79
N GLU A 84 5.48 3.76 -11.90
CA GLU A 84 5.32 2.43 -12.46
C GLU A 84 4.44 1.54 -11.56
N GLU A 85 4.61 1.61 -10.25
CA GLU A 85 3.78 0.90 -9.28
C GLU A 85 2.32 1.36 -9.34
N ASN A 86 2.07 2.68 -9.36
CA ASN A 86 0.72 3.23 -9.55
C ASN A 86 0.08 2.71 -10.84
N LYS A 87 0.82 2.69 -11.95
CA LYS A 87 0.30 2.15 -13.22
C LYS A 87 -0.09 0.68 -13.09
N ARG A 88 0.72 -0.13 -12.41
CA ARG A 88 0.41 -1.56 -12.16
C ARG A 88 -0.80 -1.74 -11.25
N LEU A 89 -0.92 -0.91 -10.20
CA LEU A 89 -2.05 -0.94 -9.28
C LEU A 89 -3.35 -0.56 -9.97
N ILE A 90 -3.35 0.50 -10.78
CA ILE A 90 -4.51 0.92 -11.58
C ILE A 90 -4.96 -0.21 -12.52
N ALA A 91 -4.03 -0.82 -13.27
CA ALA A 91 -4.36 -1.94 -14.17
C ALA A 91 -4.92 -3.16 -13.41
N ARG A 92 -4.45 -3.42 -12.18
CA ARG A 92 -5.02 -4.48 -11.33
C ARG A 92 -6.44 -4.13 -10.89
N ILE A 93 -6.68 -2.90 -10.47
CA ILE A 93 -8.01 -2.43 -10.05
C ILE A 93 -8.99 -2.55 -11.22
N GLU A 94 -8.63 -2.06 -12.40
CA GLU A 94 -9.49 -2.17 -13.60
C GLU A 94 -9.85 -3.62 -13.92
N LYS A 95 -8.90 -4.55 -13.80
CA LYS A 95 -9.16 -5.97 -13.99
C LYS A 95 -10.10 -6.54 -12.92
N GLN A 96 -9.93 -6.13 -11.66
CA GLN A 96 -10.80 -6.57 -10.57
C GLN A 96 -12.21 -6.02 -10.73
N ASP A 97 -12.37 -4.76 -11.11
CA ASP A 97 -13.67 -4.13 -11.38
C ASP A 97 -14.39 -4.85 -12.53
N GLN A 98 -13.67 -5.23 -13.58
CA GLN A 98 -14.25 -6.01 -14.68
C GLN A 98 -14.75 -7.38 -14.19
N GLN A 99 -13.97 -8.07 -13.35
CA GLN A 99 -14.39 -9.35 -12.76
C GLN A 99 -15.60 -9.20 -11.84
N ILE A 100 -15.70 -8.10 -11.08
CA ILE A 100 -16.84 -7.81 -10.22
C ILE A 100 -18.08 -7.62 -11.09
N LYS A 101 -18.01 -6.80 -12.15
CA LYS A 101 -19.14 -6.59 -13.08
C LYS A 101 -19.63 -7.90 -13.69
N GLU A 102 -18.72 -8.77 -14.12
CA GLU A 102 -19.07 -10.08 -14.67
C GLU A 102 -19.76 -10.97 -13.63
N LYS A 103 -19.29 -10.98 -12.38
CA LYS A 103 -19.93 -11.72 -11.29
C LYS A 103 -21.30 -11.15 -10.92
N ASP A 104 -21.45 -9.83 -10.89
CA ASP A 104 -22.73 -9.17 -10.61
C ASP A 104 -23.76 -9.53 -11.68
N GLN A 105 -23.35 -9.57 -12.96
CA GLN A 105 -24.23 -10.01 -14.04
C GLN A 105 -24.63 -11.48 -13.88
N GLN A 106 -23.72 -12.35 -13.47
CA GLN A 106 -24.05 -13.75 -13.18
C GLN A 106 -25.03 -13.86 -12.01
N ILE A 107 -24.82 -13.11 -10.93
CA ILE A 107 -25.73 -13.09 -9.77
C ILE A 107 -27.11 -12.59 -10.19
N ALA A 108 -27.21 -11.54 -11.00
CA ALA A 108 -28.47 -11.04 -11.52
C ALA A 108 -29.20 -12.12 -12.35
N ASN A 109 -28.49 -12.85 -13.20
CA ASN A 109 -29.04 -13.95 -13.99
C ASN A 109 -29.51 -15.12 -13.12
N TRP A 110 -28.73 -15.53 -12.12
CA TRP A 110 -29.14 -16.58 -11.17
C TRP A 110 -30.35 -16.15 -10.34
N THR A 111 -30.40 -14.89 -9.94
CA THR A 111 -31.51 -14.34 -9.16
C THR A 111 -32.80 -14.32 -9.98
N SER A 112 -32.73 -13.95 -11.27
CA SER A 112 -33.90 -13.96 -12.15
C SER A 112 -34.39 -15.38 -12.43
N GLN A 113 -33.48 -16.33 -12.68
CA GLN A 113 -33.82 -17.75 -12.82
C GLN A 113 -34.47 -18.32 -11.56
N SER A 114 -33.89 -18.02 -10.38
CA SER A 114 -34.45 -18.46 -9.11
C SER A 114 -35.86 -17.89 -8.88
N ALA A 115 -36.12 -16.63 -9.26
CA ALA A 115 -37.45 -16.04 -9.14
C ALA A 115 -38.48 -16.75 -10.03
N ILE A 116 -38.10 -17.12 -11.26
CA ILE A 116 -38.96 -17.88 -12.19
C ILE A 116 -39.27 -19.27 -11.61
N ILE A 117 -38.24 -19.98 -11.11
CA ILE A 117 -38.41 -21.31 -10.51
C ILE A 117 -39.31 -21.25 -9.29
N SER A 118 -39.10 -20.30 -8.38
CA SER A 118 -39.93 -20.14 -7.18
C SER A 118 -41.39 -19.84 -7.54
N LYS A 119 -41.63 -19.00 -8.56
CA LYS A 119 -42.99 -18.74 -9.06
C LYS A 119 -43.62 -20.02 -9.61
N LEU A 120 -42.91 -20.76 -10.45
CA LEU A 120 -43.41 -22.01 -11.03
C LEU A 120 -43.72 -23.06 -9.95
N ALA A 121 -42.87 -23.18 -8.94
CA ALA A 121 -43.08 -24.09 -7.81
C ALA A 121 -44.35 -23.71 -7.02
N ASN A 122 -44.55 -22.43 -6.74
CA ASN A 122 -45.76 -21.94 -6.07
C ASN A 122 -47.02 -22.16 -6.91
N ASP A 123 -46.96 -21.86 -8.21
CA ASP A 123 -48.07 -22.09 -9.13
C ASP A 123 -48.44 -23.59 -9.19
N SER A 124 -47.44 -24.47 -9.29
CA SER A 124 -47.64 -25.93 -9.26
C SER A 124 -48.24 -26.40 -7.93
N HIS A 125 -47.78 -25.87 -6.80
CA HIS A 125 -48.31 -26.24 -5.49
C HIS A 125 -49.76 -25.80 -5.32
N ASN A 126 -50.11 -24.61 -5.79
CA ASN A 126 -51.48 -24.09 -5.77
C ASN A 126 -52.42 -24.96 -6.63
N VAL A 127 -51.99 -25.35 -7.83
CA VAL A 127 -52.77 -26.27 -8.68
C VAL A 127 -52.95 -27.63 -8.00
N ALA A 128 -51.90 -28.20 -7.42
CA ALA A 128 -51.99 -29.47 -6.70
C ALA A 128 -52.97 -29.39 -5.51
N GLN A 129 -52.90 -28.32 -4.72
CA GLN A 129 -53.85 -28.08 -3.62
C GLN A 129 -55.29 -27.98 -4.12
N LYS A 130 -55.56 -27.20 -5.17
CA LYS A 130 -56.90 -27.08 -5.75
C LYS A 130 -57.45 -28.42 -6.23
N LEU A 131 -56.61 -29.26 -6.85
CA LEU A 131 -57.02 -30.60 -7.30
C LEU A 131 -57.36 -31.51 -6.12
N LEU A 132 -56.59 -31.45 -5.03
CA LEU A 132 -56.86 -32.16 -3.77
C LEU A 132 -58.16 -31.68 -3.12
N GLU A 133 -58.37 -30.37 -3.02
CA GLU A 133 -59.59 -29.77 -2.48
C GLU A 133 -60.83 -30.14 -3.30
N SER A 134 -60.73 -30.09 -4.65
CA SER A 134 -61.83 -30.48 -5.53
C SER A 134 -62.14 -31.98 -5.51
N SER A 135 -61.15 -32.83 -5.19
CA SER A 135 -61.35 -34.27 -5.04
C SER A 135 -62.03 -34.61 -3.72
N ASN A 136 -61.74 -33.85 -2.65
CA ASN A 136 -62.36 -34.03 -1.34
C ASN A 136 -63.76 -33.42 -1.24
N SER A 137 -64.15 -32.50 -2.13
CA SER A 137 -65.50 -31.90 -2.18
C SER A 137 -66.51 -32.70 -3.02
N SER A 138 -66.15 -33.88 -3.52
CA SER A 138 -66.99 -34.73 -4.39
C SER A 138 -67.60 -35.94 -3.68
N VAL A 139 -67.44 -36.07 -2.35
CA VAL A 139 -68.04 -37.15 -1.58
C VAL A 139 -68.98 -36.54 -0.56
N ASP A 140 -70.26 -36.47 -0.93
CA ASP A 140 -71.36 -36.27 0.01
C ASP A 140 -72.33 -37.44 -0.17
N SER A 141 -72.27 -38.41 0.75
CA SER A 141 -73.39 -39.33 1.07
C SER A 141 -73.03 -40.13 2.32
N ASP A 142 -73.72 -39.81 3.40
CA ASP A 142 -74.23 -40.70 4.46
C ASP A 142 -73.27 -41.69 5.13
N ASN A 143 -72.91 -41.40 6.39
CA ASN A 143 -73.11 -42.34 7.50
C ASN A 143 -72.86 -41.71 8.87
N GLU A 144 -73.63 -42.22 9.84
CA GLU A 144 -73.78 -41.78 11.22
C GLU A 144 -72.49 -41.85 12.09
N GLU A 145 -72.52 -41.07 13.18
CA GLU A 145 -71.62 -41.04 14.37
C GLU A 145 -71.25 -42.41 14.99
N PRO A 146 -70.43 -42.50 16.07
CA PRO A 146 -69.28 -41.68 16.51
C PRO A 146 -68.08 -42.58 16.98
N SER A 147 -66.85 -42.06 17.09
CA SER A 147 -65.88 -42.69 18.02
C SER A 147 -64.64 -41.86 18.38
N SER A 148 -64.53 -41.62 19.69
CA SER A 148 -63.34 -41.62 20.54
C SER A 148 -62.09 -40.84 20.11
N VAL A 149 -61.90 -39.75 20.85
CA VAL A 149 -60.62 -39.24 21.36
C VAL A 149 -59.64 -40.38 21.67
N GLU A 150 -58.42 -40.31 21.14
CA GLU A 150 -57.25 -40.85 21.83
C GLU A 150 -56.03 -39.96 21.61
N GLU A 151 -55.54 -39.48 22.74
CA GLU A 151 -54.41 -38.62 22.98
C GLU A 151 -53.14 -39.50 23.06
N VAL A 152 -52.10 -39.22 22.26
CA VAL A 152 -50.74 -39.72 22.58
C VAL A 152 -49.72 -38.61 22.39
N ASN A 153 -49.53 -37.88 23.47
CA ASN A 153 -48.28 -37.27 23.89
C ASN A 153 -47.15 -38.33 23.92
N ASN A 154 -45.97 -38.05 23.35
CA ASN A 154 -44.68 -38.28 23.99
C ASN A 154 -43.46 -37.92 23.11
N GLN A 155 -42.79 -36.85 23.55
CA GLN A 155 -41.34 -36.73 23.76
C GLN A 155 -40.32 -37.50 22.89
N SER A 156 -39.49 -36.69 22.22
CA SER A 156 -38.01 -36.74 22.21
C SER A 156 -37.30 -38.09 22.29
N ASN A 157 -36.53 -38.42 21.25
CA ASN A 157 -35.34 -39.24 21.41
C ASN A 157 -34.18 -38.71 20.56
N GLU A 158 -33.13 -38.27 21.26
CA GLU A 158 -31.81 -38.05 20.70
C GLU A 158 -31.21 -39.40 20.26
N ASN A 159 -30.67 -39.49 19.04
CA ASN A 159 -29.34 -40.09 18.91
C ASN A 159 -28.58 -39.65 17.66
N VAL A 160 -27.40 -39.16 17.96
CA VAL A 160 -26.32 -38.58 17.15
C VAL A 160 -25.64 -39.66 16.29
N LYS A 161 -25.18 -39.32 15.07
CA LYS A 161 -23.74 -39.38 14.66
C LYS A 161 -23.44 -39.01 13.20
N LYS A 162 -22.63 -37.93 13.10
CA LYS A 162 -21.45 -37.70 12.21
C LYS A 162 -21.71 -37.51 10.70
N SER A 163 -21.03 -36.62 9.98
CA SER A 163 -19.80 -35.84 10.21
C SER A 163 -19.69 -34.78 9.11
N SER A 164 -19.60 -33.49 9.44
CA SER A 164 -19.12 -32.47 8.50
C SER A 164 -18.12 -31.55 9.17
N ASN A 165 -16.95 -32.12 9.49
CA ASN A 165 -15.80 -31.35 9.93
C ASN A 165 -14.94 -31.02 8.70
N SER A 166 -15.08 -29.83 8.10
CA SER A 166 -14.05 -29.34 7.16
C SER A 166 -14.29 -27.88 6.78
N TRP A 167 -13.66 -26.95 7.51
CA TRP A 167 -12.94 -25.77 6.99
C TRP A 167 -12.84 -24.66 8.05
N PHE A 168 -13.94 -24.38 8.77
CA PHE A 168 -13.98 -23.29 9.77
C PHE A 168 -13.05 -23.52 10.98
N ASN A 169 -12.93 -24.76 11.46
CA ASN A 169 -12.09 -25.07 12.62
C ASN A 169 -10.57 -24.95 12.37
N ARG A 170 -10.14 -24.84 11.10
CA ARG A 170 -8.72 -24.66 10.74
C ARG A 170 -8.25 -23.21 10.80
N LEU A 171 -9.18 -22.24 10.71
CA LEU A 171 -8.83 -20.82 10.64
C LEU A 171 -8.68 -20.15 12.01
N PHE A 172 -9.34 -20.67 13.05
CA PHE A 172 -9.46 -19.96 14.34
C PHE A 172 -8.77 -20.64 15.53
N LYS A 173 -7.97 -21.69 15.31
CA LYS A 173 -7.14 -22.32 16.36
C LYS A 173 -5.66 -22.26 16.00
N ARG A 174 -5.10 -21.06 16.05
CA ARG A 174 -3.67 -20.82 16.30
C ARG A 174 -3.54 -19.80 17.42
N LYS A 175 -3.32 -20.29 18.62
CA LYS A 175 -2.64 -19.58 19.71
C LYS A 175 -1.91 -20.61 20.55
#